data_AF-A0A4Q4NW62-F1
#
_entry.id   AF-A0A4Q4NW62-F1
#
_cell.length_a   1.000
_cell.length_b   1.000
_cell.length_c   1.000
_cell.angle_alpha   90.00
_cell.angle_beta   90.00
_cell.angle_gamma   90.00
#
_symmetry.space_group_name_H-M   'P 1'
#
loop_
_entity.id
_entity.type
_entity.pdbx_description
1 polymer ?
#
loop_
_entity_poly.entity_id
_entity_poly.type
_entity_poly.pdbx_seq_one_letter_code
_entity_poly.pdbx_strand_id
1 'polypeptide(L)'
;MDDATRTPGKSKNAKSVPEVTATMKSRRNGTRHRDDKKAAAAIPVASSVLSINHQAQMLGANNVPRPVTAEPVVSNSDNALQPKKRKPRSTQAARARREAGTATVKTPSIETTPPTTSPLVTSSVKSALPRSTQGEEVSPNSTSTQPTRPLPKAPSWKTSWMFRDTTGSPLRTIEAKSLEPDSIQVSSEGGFETLCSYNWQNNGAIYVPGAPPRWSPPALPTTLTQDTGRQFIDQNASRVPKFPFEPAFAALAVMKPNALLDEVDIIVNRNSLRKLLDFSAGKKLDAFCMGLHMIDKTLVISRKERNAQQMIHGASNAGYGHNFEKTFTKPDHGMGNSSSHHRVIRYHIGPLNCVVRFEVDAYYEDPDTAHSPEPTRPSKESVDTITAAMAQLDMATLPPTQSKSRKAPADKSTRVVEKGVSVDPLKLAEIKAKKFARLNEALPQLWFGRTPYFMNGNHNKGEVHSISISHAKSDFPRWEEANQDRLRKMVSLLAELRGAVALVQGKAAVLVYDDKGGPLKVYAMKNNQGVLPSGIIAKHWGNSKEDPQ
;
A
#
# COMPACT_ATOMS: atom_id res chain seq x y z
N MET A 1 -24.98 12.80 61.50
CA MET A 1 -25.58 14.08 61.90
C MET A 1 -25.40 15.01 60.72
N ASP A 2 -26.37 15.16 59.81
CA ASP A 2 -27.76 14.67 59.87
C ASP A 2 -28.26 14.04 58.56
N ASP A 3 -29.33 13.27 58.70
CA ASP A 3 -30.09 12.57 57.67
C ASP A 3 -31.38 13.36 57.34
N ALA A 4 -31.85 13.29 56.09
CA ALA A 4 -33.22 13.65 55.69
C ALA A 4 -33.58 13.12 54.29
N THR A 5 -33.68 11.80 54.16
CA THR A 5 -34.78 11.07 53.49
C THR A 5 -35.72 11.83 52.51
N ARG A 6 -35.92 11.28 51.28
CA ARG A 6 -37.04 11.67 50.38
C ARG A 6 -37.72 10.45 49.73
N THR A 7 -38.98 10.21 50.06
CA THR A 7 -39.93 9.23 49.47
C THR A 7 -41.35 9.49 50.04
N PRO A 8 -42.47 8.91 49.54
CA PRO A 8 -42.79 8.36 48.19
C PRO A 8 -44.23 8.69 47.65
N GLY A 9 -44.51 8.35 46.38
CA GLY A 9 -45.88 8.11 45.81
C GLY A 9 -46.69 9.33 45.33
N LYS A 10 -47.74 9.24 44.50
CA LYS A 10 -48.39 8.19 43.67
C LYS A 10 -49.21 8.91 42.55
N SER A 11 -49.09 8.57 41.26
CA SER A 11 -49.98 7.66 40.46
C SER A 11 -51.13 8.33 39.64
N LYS A 12 -51.44 7.73 38.47
CA LYS A 12 -52.52 8.01 37.48
C LYS A 12 -52.30 9.23 36.54
N ASN A 13 -52.73 9.24 35.27
CA ASN A 13 -53.54 8.28 34.50
C ASN A 13 -53.20 8.27 32.98
N ALA A 14 -53.71 7.28 32.22
CA ALA A 14 -53.37 7.04 30.80
C ALA A 14 -54.32 7.69 29.76
N LYS A 15 -53.82 7.90 28.52
CA LYS A 15 -54.53 8.03 27.23
C LYS A 15 -53.57 7.61 26.10
N SER A 16 -53.68 6.42 25.50
CA SER A 16 -54.56 6.06 24.35
C SER A 16 -54.20 6.75 23.03
N VAL A 17 -53.55 6.02 22.12
CA VAL A 17 -53.22 6.42 20.73
C VAL A 17 -54.29 5.86 19.78
N PRO A 18 -54.77 6.62 18.77
CA PRO A 18 -55.73 6.10 17.80
C PRO A 18 -55.06 5.34 16.65
N GLU A 19 -55.66 4.20 16.30
CA GLU A 19 -55.39 3.40 15.11
C GLU A 19 -56.22 3.93 13.93
N VAL A 20 -55.68 3.93 12.70
CA VAL A 20 -56.42 4.31 11.49
C VAL A 20 -56.27 3.25 10.42
N THR A 21 -57.32 2.45 10.25
CA THR A 21 -57.55 1.57 9.11
C THR A 21 -58.41 2.28 8.06
N ALA A 22 -58.12 2.08 6.77
CA ALA A 22 -59.05 2.43 5.69
C ALA A 22 -58.81 1.54 4.46
N THR A 23 -59.87 0.87 4.01
CA THR A 23 -59.81 -0.15 2.94
C THR A 23 -60.56 0.32 1.69
N MET A 24 -59.95 0.09 0.51
CA MET A 24 -60.50 0.03 -0.85
C MET A 24 -61.79 0.80 -1.23
N LYS A 25 -61.72 1.50 -2.37
CA LYS A 25 -62.80 1.43 -3.38
C LYS A 25 -62.26 1.41 -4.82
N SER A 26 -62.97 0.69 -5.68
CA SER A 26 -62.58 0.29 -7.04
C SER A 26 -63.00 1.28 -8.12
N ARG A 27 -62.25 1.34 -9.24
CA ARG A 27 -62.84 1.57 -10.57
C ARG A 27 -61.98 0.95 -11.70
N ARG A 28 -62.67 0.46 -12.74
CA ARG A 28 -62.14 -0.30 -13.89
C ARG A 28 -61.83 0.59 -15.10
N ASN A 29 -60.84 0.18 -15.89
CA ASN A 29 -60.84 -0.03 -17.37
C ASN A 29 -59.45 -0.62 -17.71
N GLY A 30 -59.26 -1.66 -18.53
CA GLY A 30 -59.75 -1.85 -19.91
C GLY A 30 -58.83 -1.06 -20.85
N THR A 31 -57.95 -1.64 -21.69
CA THR A 31 -58.14 -2.81 -22.58
C THR A 31 -56.83 -3.47 -23.09
N ARG A 32 -56.89 -4.80 -23.30
CA ARG A 32 -56.29 -5.66 -24.39
C ARG A 32 -54.82 -5.43 -24.82
N HIS A 33 -53.93 -6.41 -24.58
CA HIS A 33 -53.61 -7.60 -25.41
C HIS A 33 -52.80 -7.32 -26.69
N ARG A 34 -51.56 -7.85 -26.72
CA ARG A 34 -51.10 -8.71 -27.81
C ARG A 34 -50.02 -9.66 -27.31
N ASP A 35 -50.30 -10.95 -27.45
CA ASP A 35 -49.35 -12.04 -27.24
C ASP A 35 -48.37 -12.12 -28.41
N ASP A 36 -47.14 -12.57 -28.15
CA ASP A 36 -46.43 -13.38 -29.14
C ASP A 36 -45.52 -14.39 -28.44
N LYS A 37 -45.79 -15.68 -28.70
CA LYS A 37 -44.96 -16.80 -28.23
C LYS A 37 -43.82 -17.00 -29.24
N LYS A 38 -42.60 -17.22 -28.76
CA LYS A 38 -41.69 -18.14 -29.46
C LYS A 38 -40.73 -18.85 -28.51
N ALA A 39 -40.94 -20.16 -28.38
CA ALA A 39 -39.93 -21.06 -27.86
C ALA A 39 -38.92 -21.38 -28.97
N ALA A 40 -37.64 -21.54 -28.60
CA ALA A 40 -36.62 -22.17 -29.42
C ALA A 40 -35.65 -22.89 -28.50
N ALA A 41 -35.55 -24.21 -28.63
CA ALA A 41 -34.57 -25.04 -27.95
C ALA A 41 -33.66 -25.68 -29.00
N ALA A 42 -32.33 -25.50 -28.84
CA ALA A 42 -31.21 -26.19 -29.50
C ALA A 42 -29.95 -25.31 -29.35
N ILE A 43 -28.70 -25.78 -29.34
CA ILE A 43 -28.05 -27.10 -29.14
C ILE A 43 -26.63 -26.72 -28.64
N PRO A 44 -25.96 -27.51 -27.77
CA PRO A 44 -24.62 -27.15 -27.30
C PRO A 44 -23.58 -27.28 -28.42
N VAL A 45 -22.77 -26.24 -28.63
CA VAL A 45 -21.60 -26.31 -29.52
C VAL A 45 -20.40 -26.80 -28.71
N ALA A 46 -19.93 -28.01 -29.02
CA ALA A 46 -18.69 -28.53 -28.50
C ALA A 46 -17.50 -27.76 -29.09
N SER A 47 -16.57 -27.31 -28.24
CA SER A 47 -15.23 -26.90 -28.70
C SER A 47 -14.31 -28.11 -28.65
N SER A 48 -13.82 -28.51 -29.81
CA SER A 48 -13.02 -29.72 -30.00
C SER A 48 -11.65 -29.63 -29.33
N VAL A 49 -11.30 -30.68 -28.58
CA VAL A 49 -9.94 -30.98 -28.13
C VAL A 49 -9.05 -31.25 -29.35
N LEU A 50 -7.88 -30.63 -29.40
CA LEU A 50 -6.81 -30.97 -30.34
C LEU A 50 -5.56 -31.41 -29.55
N SER A 51 -5.55 -32.69 -29.18
CA SER A 51 -4.38 -33.34 -28.62
C SER A 51 -3.34 -33.56 -29.73
N ILE A 52 -2.16 -32.96 -29.60
CA ILE A 52 -1.00 -33.34 -30.41
C ILE A 52 -0.18 -34.35 -29.59
N ASN A 53 -0.31 -35.62 -29.93
CA ASN A 53 0.63 -36.64 -29.48
C ASN A 53 1.98 -36.41 -30.16
N HIS A 54 3.05 -36.36 -29.36
CA HIS A 54 4.37 -36.75 -29.83
C HIS A 54 5.04 -37.64 -28.78
N GLN A 55 4.99 -38.96 -29.03
CA GLN A 55 5.90 -39.91 -28.38
C GLN A 55 7.26 -39.83 -29.08
N ALA A 56 8.32 -39.80 -28.27
CA ALA A 56 9.64 -40.33 -28.63
C ALA A 56 10.32 -40.76 -27.31
N GLN A 57 10.84 -41.99 -27.26
CA GLN A 57 11.41 -42.56 -26.05
C GLN A 57 12.91 -42.22 -25.88
N MET A 58 13.26 -41.96 -24.63
CA MET A 58 14.47 -42.37 -23.91
C MET A 58 15.64 -43.00 -24.70
N LEU A 59 16.82 -42.40 -24.52
CA LEU A 59 18.17 -42.96 -24.28
C LEU A 59 19.09 -41.71 -24.24
N GLY A 60 20.08 -41.52 -23.37
CA GLY A 60 20.70 -42.32 -22.32
C GLY A 60 22.16 -41.84 -22.14
N ALA A 61 22.72 -41.96 -20.93
CA ALA A 61 24.14 -41.73 -20.56
C ALA A 61 24.64 -40.28 -20.29
N ASN A 62 25.50 -40.22 -19.26
CA ASN A 62 26.17 -39.05 -18.68
C ASN A 62 27.39 -38.60 -19.52
N ASN A 63 27.73 -37.31 -19.49
CA ASN A 63 29.01 -36.86 -18.90
C ASN A 63 29.17 -35.34 -18.81
N VAL A 64 29.95 -34.90 -17.81
CA VAL A 64 30.46 -33.54 -17.61
C VAL A 64 31.95 -33.57 -17.97
N PRO A 65 32.48 -32.62 -18.77
CA PRO A 65 33.34 -31.59 -18.18
C PRO A 65 33.26 -30.18 -18.83
N ARG A 66 33.47 -29.16 -17.98
CA ARG A 66 33.97 -27.80 -18.29
C ARG A 66 35.53 -27.83 -18.27
N PRO A 67 36.24 -26.72 -18.57
CA PRO A 67 36.00 -25.67 -19.57
C PRO A 67 37.29 -25.32 -20.39
N VAL A 68 37.19 -24.63 -21.53
CA VAL A 68 38.33 -23.86 -22.08
C VAL A 68 37.87 -22.55 -22.73
N THR A 69 38.65 -21.50 -22.55
CA THR A 69 38.50 -20.13 -23.06
C THR A 69 39.16 -19.91 -24.43
N ALA A 70 38.54 -19.14 -25.33
CA ALA A 70 39.18 -18.07 -26.14
C ALA A 70 38.18 -17.46 -27.16
N GLU A 71 38.28 -16.14 -27.39
CA GLU A 71 37.61 -15.42 -28.48
C GLU A 71 38.55 -15.33 -29.73
N PRO A 72 38.28 -14.47 -30.75
CA PRO A 72 37.35 -14.74 -31.84
C PRO A 72 38.05 -14.70 -33.22
N VAL A 73 37.40 -15.23 -34.27
CA VAL A 73 37.86 -15.08 -35.66
C VAL A 73 36.79 -14.42 -36.51
N VAL A 74 37.21 -13.40 -37.26
CA VAL A 74 36.40 -12.63 -38.22
C VAL A 74 36.41 -13.33 -39.58
N SER A 75 35.25 -13.44 -40.24
CA SER A 75 35.17 -13.63 -41.68
C SER A 75 33.90 -12.99 -42.28
N ASN A 76 34.11 -12.09 -43.25
CA ASN A 76 33.06 -11.58 -44.13
C ASN A 76 32.82 -12.55 -45.30
N SER A 77 31.58 -12.65 -45.78
CA SER A 77 31.30 -12.96 -47.19
C SER A 77 29.89 -12.51 -47.63
N ASP A 78 29.74 -12.28 -48.93
CA ASP A 78 28.70 -11.44 -49.55
C ASP A 78 27.32 -12.07 -49.79
N ASN A 79 26.28 -11.28 -49.46
CA ASN A 79 25.27 -10.70 -50.38
C ASN A 79 24.61 -11.55 -51.50
N ALA A 80 23.28 -11.77 -51.43
CA ALA A 80 22.40 -12.02 -52.60
C ALA A 80 20.90 -11.67 -52.36
N LEU A 81 20.22 -11.25 -53.44
CA LEU A 81 18.85 -10.69 -53.50
C LEU A 81 17.90 -11.62 -54.31
N GLN A 82 16.55 -11.65 -54.21
CA GLN A 82 15.51 -10.97 -53.40
C GLN A 82 14.28 -11.96 -53.27
N PRO A 83 12.94 -11.64 -53.20
CA PRO A 83 12.18 -10.38 -53.19
C PRO A 83 11.11 -10.19 -52.08
N LYS A 84 10.64 -8.94 -51.96
CA LYS A 84 9.62 -8.46 -51.00
C LYS A 84 8.18 -8.84 -51.40
N LYS A 85 7.31 -9.17 -50.42
CA LYS A 85 5.84 -9.13 -50.55
C LYS A 85 5.24 -7.96 -49.77
N ARG A 86 4.20 -7.34 -50.36
CA ARG A 86 3.56 -6.07 -49.93
C ARG A 86 2.57 -6.27 -48.76
N LYS A 87 2.43 -5.25 -47.90
CA LYS A 87 1.27 -5.08 -46.99
C LYS A 87 0.22 -4.14 -47.63
N PRO A 88 -1.09 -4.35 -47.39
CA PRO A 88 -2.14 -3.45 -47.86
C PRO A 88 -2.28 -2.20 -46.96
N ARG A 89 -2.96 -1.19 -47.50
CA ARG A 89 -3.13 0.16 -46.93
C ARG A 89 -4.62 0.41 -46.66
N SER A 90 -4.96 1.08 -45.57
CA SER A 90 -6.32 1.60 -45.35
C SER A 90 -6.34 3.13 -45.24
N THR A 91 -7.50 3.66 -45.60
CA THR A 91 -7.95 5.07 -45.69
C THR A 91 -8.27 5.66 -44.31
N GLN A 92 -8.60 6.94 -44.11
CA GLN A 92 -8.27 8.22 -44.78
C GLN A 92 -8.83 9.29 -43.83
N ALA A 93 -8.02 10.25 -43.38
CA ALA A 93 -8.49 11.32 -42.50
C ALA A 93 -8.24 12.68 -43.17
N ALA A 94 -9.31 13.46 -43.32
CA ALA A 94 -9.24 14.82 -43.86
C ALA A 94 -9.55 15.85 -42.77
N ARG A 95 -8.57 16.69 -42.43
CA ARG A 95 -8.80 17.98 -41.77
C ARG A 95 -7.72 18.96 -42.23
N ALA A 96 -8.13 20.17 -42.61
CA ALA A 96 -7.30 21.13 -43.34
C ALA A 96 -7.06 22.45 -42.57
N ARG A 97 -6.17 23.27 -43.14
CA ARG A 97 -5.69 24.62 -42.77
C ARG A 97 -4.54 24.58 -41.72
N ARG A 98 -3.28 24.94 -42.08
CA ARG A 98 -2.70 26.21 -42.61
C ARG A 98 -2.71 27.32 -41.54
N GLU A 99 -1.66 28.14 -41.32
CA GLU A 99 -0.36 28.31 -42.01
C GLU A 99 0.67 29.07 -41.14
N ALA A 100 1.93 29.18 -41.62
CA ALA A 100 3.04 30.02 -41.15
C ALA A 100 3.64 29.73 -39.74
N GLY A 101 4.96 29.78 -39.52
CA GLY A 101 6.11 29.94 -40.44
C GLY A 101 7.45 29.93 -39.66
N THR A 102 8.56 29.65 -40.37
CA THR A 102 9.97 30.14 -40.17
C THR A 102 10.52 30.45 -38.75
N ALA A 103 11.76 30.14 -38.35
CA ALA A 103 12.94 29.67 -39.11
C ALA A 103 14.05 29.05 -38.21
N THR A 104 14.83 28.16 -38.81
CA THR A 104 16.31 27.98 -38.69
C THR A 104 17.00 27.82 -37.32
N VAL A 105 17.57 26.62 -37.13
CA VAL A 105 18.68 26.30 -36.22
C VAL A 105 20.03 26.66 -36.86
N LYS A 106 21.00 27.16 -36.09
CA LYS A 106 22.45 27.00 -36.38
C LYS A 106 23.27 26.81 -35.09
N THR A 107 23.92 25.66 -34.96
CA THR A 107 25.13 25.42 -34.16
C THR A 107 26.39 25.77 -34.97
N PRO A 108 27.58 25.89 -34.33
CA PRO A 108 28.57 24.82 -34.50
C PRO A 108 29.43 24.47 -33.25
N SER A 109 30.28 23.45 -33.45
CA SER A 109 31.15 22.63 -32.59
C SER A 109 32.26 23.35 -31.77
N ILE A 110 32.65 22.87 -30.56
CA ILE A 110 33.84 21.99 -30.19
C ILE A 110 35.21 22.70 -30.41
N GLU A 111 36.12 22.89 -29.41
CA GLU A 111 37.09 21.90 -28.87
C GLU A 111 37.87 22.35 -27.57
N THR A 112 38.75 21.45 -27.08
CA THR A 112 39.62 21.26 -25.87
C THR A 112 40.43 22.35 -25.10
N THR A 113 40.26 22.36 -23.76
CA THR A 113 41.23 22.25 -22.61
C THR A 113 42.46 23.24 -22.42
N PRO A 114 43.36 23.11 -21.39
CA PRO A 114 43.45 24.03 -20.22
C PRO A 114 44.85 24.71 -20.00
N PRO A 115 45.14 25.53 -18.94
CA PRO A 115 45.60 25.00 -17.63
C PRO A 115 45.44 25.88 -16.33
N THR A 116 45.44 25.21 -15.16
CA THR A 116 46.21 25.44 -13.89
C THR A 116 46.29 26.79 -13.10
N THR A 117 46.32 26.63 -11.76
CA THR A 117 46.89 27.46 -10.64
C THR A 117 46.05 28.49 -9.82
N SER A 118 46.21 28.36 -8.49
CA SER A 118 45.73 29.14 -7.33
C SER A 118 46.62 30.41 -7.06
N PRO A 119 46.52 31.22 -5.95
CA PRO A 119 45.78 31.04 -4.69
C PRO A 119 45.16 32.28 -3.95
N LEU A 120 44.32 31.97 -2.94
CA LEU A 120 44.21 32.55 -1.58
C LEU A 120 44.76 33.96 -1.25
N VAL A 121 43.89 34.89 -0.78
CA VAL A 121 44.21 35.88 0.29
C VAL A 121 42.96 36.14 1.18
N THR A 122 43.20 36.37 2.47
CA THR A 122 42.23 36.58 3.57
C THR A 122 42.20 38.02 4.12
N SER A 123 41.02 38.52 4.52
CA SER A 123 40.79 39.49 5.65
C SER A 123 39.26 39.73 5.78
N SER A 124 38.56 39.76 6.93
CA SER A 124 38.75 40.38 8.27
C SER A 124 38.85 41.91 8.25
N VAL A 125 38.16 42.72 9.08
CA VAL A 125 37.00 42.55 9.99
C VAL A 125 36.67 43.97 10.54
N LYS A 126 35.48 44.22 11.14
CA LYS A 126 35.03 45.47 11.85
C LYS A 126 34.75 46.69 10.93
N SER A 127 33.64 47.43 11.03
CA SER A 127 32.82 47.97 12.15
C SER A 127 33.18 49.40 12.53
N ALA A 128 32.36 50.37 12.12
CA ALA A 128 31.93 51.51 12.96
C ALA A 128 30.73 52.26 12.34
N LEU A 129 29.74 52.61 13.18
CA LEU A 129 28.76 53.68 12.93
C LEU A 129 29.20 54.90 13.77
N PRO A 130 28.87 56.16 13.40
CA PRO A 130 27.74 56.78 14.11
C PRO A 130 26.91 57.86 13.35
N ARG A 131 25.61 57.92 13.73
CA ARG A 131 24.68 59.07 13.89
C ARG A 131 24.76 60.36 13.00
N SER A 132 23.68 60.57 12.22
CA SER A 132 22.74 61.74 12.14
C SER A 132 23.29 63.19 12.31
N THR A 133 22.92 64.17 11.47
CA THR A 133 21.56 64.79 11.36
C THR A 133 21.38 65.74 10.14
N GLN A 134 20.15 65.81 9.57
CA GLN A 134 19.46 66.94 8.86
C GLN A 134 20.16 67.65 7.66
N GLY A 135 19.50 68.09 6.58
CA GLY A 135 18.08 68.07 6.13
C GLY A 135 17.94 68.62 4.68
N GLU A 136 16.70 68.73 4.15
CA GLU A 136 16.30 69.31 2.83
C GLU A 136 16.79 68.55 1.55
N GLU A 137 16.09 68.45 0.40
CA GLU A 137 14.78 68.95 -0.09
C GLU A 137 14.17 68.04 -1.23
N VAL A 138 12.83 68.03 -1.36
CA VAL A 138 12.01 67.95 -2.63
C VAL A 138 11.94 66.69 -3.57
N SER A 139 10.75 66.05 -3.54
CA SER A 139 9.94 65.49 -4.69
C SER A 139 10.38 64.18 -5.42
N PRO A 140 9.55 63.56 -6.31
CA PRO A 140 8.68 62.44 -5.90
C PRO A 140 8.79 61.16 -6.77
N ASN A 141 7.92 60.17 -6.50
CA ASN A 141 7.67 58.93 -7.27
C ASN A 141 8.79 57.87 -7.34
N SER A 142 8.64 56.81 -6.54
CA SER A 142 8.63 55.43 -7.09
C SER A 142 7.91 54.47 -6.14
N THR A 143 6.69 54.07 -6.50
CA THR A 143 5.92 53.05 -5.76
C THR A 143 6.47 51.65 -6.10
N SER A 144 7.63 51.31 -5.52
CA SER A 144 8.22 49.99 -5.66
C SER A 144 7.41 48.97 -4.84
N THR A 145 6.33 48.47 -5.44
CA THR A 145 5.53 47.38 -4.89
C THR A 145 6.32 46.08 -4.97
N GLN A 146 7.21 45.87 -4.00
CA GLN A 146 7.81 44.57 -3.70
C GLN A 146 6.67 43.52 -3.66
N PRO A 147 6.72 42.44 -4.46
CA PRO A 147 5.70 41.41 -4.40
C PRO A 147 5.81 40.70 -3.05
N THR A 148 4.90 41.03 -2.15
CA THR A 148 4.79 40.40 -0.84
C THR A 148 4.63 38.90 -1.03
N ARG A 149 5.68 38.14 -0.69
CA ARG A 149 5.67 36.68 -0.67
C ARG A 149 4.38 36.24 0.05
N PRO A 150 3.50 35.45 -0.58
CA PRO A 150 2.23 35.10 0.03
C PRO A 150 2.43 34.51 1.41
N LEU A 151 1.76 35.10 2.41
CA LEU A 151 1.69 34.53 3.75
C LEU A 151 1.23 33.07 3.63
N PRO A 152 1.87 32.11 4.34
CA PRO A 152 1.48 30.71 4.25
C PRO A 152 -0.01 30.57 4.52
N LYS A 153 -0.76 30.03 3.55
CA LYS A 153 -2.20 29.78 3.72
C LYS A 153 -2.38 28.94 4.98
N ALA A 154 -3.20 29.43 5.91
CA ALA A 154 -3.48 28.69 7.13
C ALA A 154 -4.00 27.29 6.78
N PRO A 155 -3.50 26.22 7.43
CA PRO A 155 -3.91 24.87 7.10
C PRO A 155 -5.40 24.71 7.32
N SER A 156 -6.07 24.02 6.39
CA SER A 156 -7.51 23.76 6.49
C SER A 156 -7.86 23.15 7.85
N TRP A 157 -9.08 23.40 8.37
CA TRP A 157 -9.52 22.80 9.63
C TRP A 157 -9.46 21.26 9.64
N LYS A 158 -9.45 20.63 8.45
CA LYS A 158 -9.29 19.18 8.28
C LYS A 158 -7.84 18.70 8.43
N THR A 159 -6.86 19.56 8.17
CA THR A 159 -5.41 19.27 8.23
C THR A 159 -4.70 19.92 9.42
N SER A 160 -5.32 20.87 10.11
CA SER A 160 -4.76 21.59 11.27
C SER A 160 -4.23 20.68 12.39
N TRP A 161 -4.85 19.52 12.60
CA TRP A 161 -4.41 18.50 13.57
C TRP A 161 -2.98 18.00 13.27
N MET A 162 -2.60 17.89 11.99
CA MET A 162 -1.27 17.42 11.59
C MET A 162 -0.19 18.33 12.20
N PHE A 163 -0.43 19.64 12.17
CA PHE A 163 0.47 20.63 12.73
C PHE A 163 0.35 20.70 14.27
N ARG A 164 -0.84 21.07 14.76
CA ARG A 164 -1.09 21.34 16.20
C ARG A 164 -0.69 20.18 17.11
N ASP A 165 -0.98 18.95 16.68
CA ASP A 165 -0.89 17.75 17.51
C ASP A 165 0.41 16.97 17.28
N THR A 166 1.21 17.27 16.24
CA THR A 166 2.38 16.44 15.89
C THR A 166 3.68 17.19 15.57
N THR A 167 3.64 18.42 15.02
CA THR A 167 4.84 19.15 14.56
C THR A 167 5.38 20.12 15.60
N GLY A 168 6.71 20.21 15.68
CA GLY A 168 7.48 21.29 16.30
C GLY A 168 7.96 22.29 15.25
N SER A 169 9.23 22.72 15.35
CA SER A 169 9.87 23.62 14.38
C SER A 169 9.96 23.03 12.96
N PRO A 170 9.87 23.86 11.90
CA PRO A 170 10.14 23.42 10.54
C PRO A 170 11.62 23.06 10.37
N LEU A 171 11.89 22.02 9.58
CA LEU A 171 13.25 21.52 9.31
C LEU A 171 13.61 21.57 7.82
N ARG A 172 12.70 21.12 6.95
CA ARG A 172 12.95 21.02 5.50
C ARG A 172 11.65 21.12 4.70
N THR A 173 11.75 21.63 3.48
CA THR A 173 10.67 21.62 2.49
C THR A 173 11.22 20.96 1.23
N ILE A 174 10.48 20.01 0.67
CA ILE A 174 10.90 19.23 -0.50
C ILE A 174 9.82 19.41 -1.58
N GLU A 175 10.19 19.99 -2.72
CA GLU A 175 9.31 20.19 -3.86
C GLU A 175 9.35 18.95 -4.77
N ALA A 176 8.21 18.47 -5.26
CA ALA A 176 8.19 17.30 -6.15
C ALA A 176 9.03 17.51 -7.43
N LYS A 177 9.11 18.78 -7.89
CA LYS A 177 9.89 19.23 -9.05
C LYS A 177 11.40 19.40 -8.78
N SER A 178 11.86 19.29 -7.54
CA SER A 178 13.30 19.33 -7.19
C SER A 178 13.87 17.94 -6.91
N LEU A 179 13.07 16.88 -7.09
CA LEU A 179 13.53 15.50 -7.00
C LEU A 179 14.15 15.10 -8.34
N GLU A 180 15.46 14.97 -8.36
CA GLU A 180 16.18 14.31 -9.46
C GLU A 180 16.13 12.78 -9.30
N PRO A 181 16.05 12.01 -10.40
CA PRO A 181 16.05 10.56 -10.33
C PRO A 181 17.43 10.03 -9.88
N ASP A 182 17.43 9.08 -8.96
CA ASP A 182 18.60 8.26 -8.64
C ASP A 182 19.23 7.63 -9.91
N SER A 183 20.54 7.39 -9.89
CA SER A 183 21.26 6.80 -11.02
C SER A 183 20.91 5.32 -11.23
N ILE A 184 20.60 4.59 -10.15
CA ILE A 184 20.34 3.15 -10.17
C ILE A 184 18.87 2.89 -10.53
N GLN A 185 18.63 1.95 -11.46
CA GLN A 185 17.28 1.53 -11.84
C GLN A 185 16.60 0.72 -10.74
N VAL A 186 15.27 0.84 -10.65
CA VAL A 186 14.47 0.09 -9.68
C VAL A 186 13.87 -1.13 -10.37
N SER A 187 14.29 -2.34 -9.99
CA SER A 187 13.80 -3.61 -10.52
C SER A 187 13.19 -4.49 -9.43
N SER A 188 12.23 -5.37 -9.77
CA SER A 188 11.75 -6.44 -8.89
C SER A 188 12.40 -7.81 -9.12
N GLU A 189 13.27 -7.94 -10.13
CA GLU A 189 13.92 -9.22 -10.50
C GLU A 189 14.85 -9.77 -9.42
N GLY A 190 15.45 -8.91 -8.59
CA GLY A 190 16.26 -9.29 -7.42
C GLY A 190 15.48 -10.00 -6.30
N GLY A 191 14.17 -10.25 -6.50
CA GLY A 191 13.34 -11.02 -5.58
C GLY A 191 12.99 -10.27 -4.29
N PHE A 192 12.68 -11.04 -3.25
CA PHE A 192 12.42 -10.57 -1.89
C PHE A 192 12.56 -11.73 -0.90
N GLU A 193 12.86 -11.40 0.35
CA GLU A 193 12.81 -12.31 1.48
C GLU A 193 11.49 -12.13 2.24
N THR A 194 10.82 -13.22 2.64
CA THR A 194 9.73 -13.14 3.64
C THR A 194 10.34 -13.09 5.03
N LEU A 195 10.10 -12.02 5.80
CA LEU A 195 10.58 -11.90 7.17
C LEU A 195 9.61 -12.53 8.16
N CYS A 196 8.35 -12.09 8.14
CA CYS A 196 7.29 -12.65 8.97
C CYS A 196 5.90 -12.37 8.38
N SER A 197 4.88 -13.02 8.95
CA SER A 197 3.47 -12.78 8.69
C SER A 197 2.64 -13.02 9.95
N TYR A 198 1.46 -12.42 10.01
CA TYR A 198 0.54 -12.59 11.14
C TYR A 198 -0.90 -12.22 10.81
N ASN A 199 -1.88 -12.81 11.51
CA ASN A 199 -3.25 -12.31 11.53
C ASN A 199 -3.60 -11.65 12.85
N TRP A 200 -4.36 -10.55 12.83
CA TRP A 200 -5.00 -10.03 14.05
C TRP A 200 -6.18 -10.90 14.50
N GLN A 201 -6.24 -11.20 15.80
CA GLN A 201 -7.43 -11.75 16.45
C GLN A 201 -8.34 -10.63 16.98
N ASN A 202 -9.63 -10.92 17.12
CA ASN A 202 -10.60 -9.99 17.71
C ASN A 202 -10.21 -9.55 19.14
N ASN A 203 -9.61 -10.45 19.92
CA ASN A 203 -9.14 -10.24 21.31
C ASN A 203 -7.82 -9.45 21.43
N GLY A 204 -7.22 -8.99 20.32
CA GLY A 204 -5.96 -8.22 20.32
C GLY A 204 -4.68 -9.04 20.47
N ALA A 205 -4.72 -10.37 20.37
CA ALA A 205 -3.54 -11.17 20.03
C ALA A 205 -3.31 -11.23 18.52
N ILE A 206 -2.17 -11.79 18.12
CA ILE A 206 -1.89 -12.18 16.74
C ILE A 206 -1.72 -13.70 16.60
N TYR A 207 -2.15 -14.26 15.46
CA TYR A 207 -1.73 -15.58 15.02
C TYR A 207 -0.47 -15.47 14.17
N VAL A 208 0.52 -16.33 14.39
CA VAL A 208 1.80 -16.36 13.67
C VAL A 208 2.08 -17.80 13.21
N PRO A 209 2.43 -18.07 11.93
CA PRO A 209 2.53 -17.12 10.81
C PRO A 209 1.17 -16.53 10.38
N GLY A 210 0.05 -17.05 10.91
CA GLY A 210 -1.28 -16.78 10.39
C GLY A 210 -1.46 -17.37 8.98
N ALA A 211 -2.55 -16.97 8.32
CA ALA A 211 -2.82 -17.27 6.92
C ALA A 211 -3.84 -16.23 6.39
N PRO A 212 -3.67 -15.69 5.16
CA PRO A 212 -4.75 -14.96 4.49
C PRO A 212 -5.91 -15.91 4.17
N PRO A 213 -7.15 -15.44 4.01
CA PRO A 213 -8.26 -16.32 3.66
C PRO A 213 -8.13 -16.81 2.20
N ARG A 214 -8.60 -18.02 1.93
CA ARG A 214 -8.62 -18.61 0.58
C ARG A 214 -9.70 -17.96 -0.27
N TRP A 215 -9.37 -17.62 -1.52
CA TRP A 215 -10.35 -17.24 -2.53
C TRP A 215 -11.34 -18.38 -2.76
N SER A 216 -12.63 -18.09 -2.57
CA SER A 216 -13.73 -19.06 -2.64
C SER A 216 -15.02 -18.34 -3.04
N PRO A 217 -15.12 -17.88 -4.30
CA PRO A 217 -16.28 -17.13 -4.77
C PRO A 217 -17.57 -17.96 -4.71
N PRO A 218 -18.73 -17.35 -4.37
CA PRO A 218 -20.03 -17.97 -4.50
C PRO A 218 -20.47 -18.05 -5.98
N ALA A 219 -21.57 -18.74 -6.24
CA ALA A 219 -22.24 -18.69 -7.54
C ALA A 219 -22.69 -17.25 -7.88
N LEU A 220 -22.62 -16.88 -9.16
CA LEU A 220 -23.00 -15.55 -9.64
C LEU A 220 -24.35 -15.58 -10.37
N PRO A 221 -25.17 -14.50 -10.32
CA PRO A 221 -24.91 -13.27 -9.59
C PRO A 221 -25.02 -13.42 -8.07
N THR A 222 -24.26 -12.63 -7.31
CA THR A 222 -24.35 -12.55 -5.84
C THR A 222 -24.55 -11.10 -5.42
N THR A 223 -25.56 -10.84 -4.59
CA THR A 223 -25.86 -9.51 -4.05
C THR A 223 -25.19 -9.28 -2.71
N LEU A 224 -24.36 -8.24 -2.63
CA LEU A 224 -23.69 -7.80 -1.41
C LEU A 224 -24.47 -6.73 -0.67
N THR A 225 -24.45 -6.81 0.66
CA THR A 225 -24.84 -5.70 1.54
C THR A 225 -23.79 -4.59 1.48
N GLN A 226 -24.21 -3.33 1.67
CA GLN A 226 -23.27 -2.21 1.80
C GLN A 226 -22.40 -2.36 3.06
N ASP A 227 -21.15 -1.91 2.96
CA ASP A 227 -20.21 -1.87 4.08
C ASP A 227 -20.76 -0.97 5.19
N THR A 228 -20.71 -1.43 6.44
CA THR A 228 -21.20 -0.71 7.62
C THR A 228 -20.26 -0.88 8.82
N GLY A 229 -20.46 -0.05 9.84
CA GLY A 229 -19.78 -0.20 11.13
C GLY A 229 -18.37 0.39 11.17
N ARG A 230 -17.58 -0.04 12.16
CA ARG A 230 -16.21 0.45 12.38
C ARG A 230 -15.23 -0.33 11.51
N GLN A 231 -14.57 0.35 10.59
CA GLN A 231 -13.48 -0.18 9.78
C GLN A 231 -12.15 0.43 10.23
N PHE A 232 -11.05 -0.28 10.01
CA PHE A 232 -9.71 0.18 10.36
C PHE A 232 -9.08 0.94 9.18
N ILE A 233 -8.50 2.12 9.44
CA ILE A 233 -7.65 2.83 8.46
C ILE A 233 -6.19 2.32 8.58
N ASP A 234 -5.80 1.99 9.81
CA ASP A 234 -4.57 1.27 10.14
C ASP A 234 -4.87 0.41 11.39
N GLN A 235 -5.07 -0.89 11.20
CA GLN A 235 -5.44 -1.77 12.31
C GLN A 235 -4.32 -1.88 13.34
N ASN A 236 -3.05 -1.86 12.90
CA ASN A 236 -1.91 -1.96 13.80
C ASN A 236 -1.81 -0.70 14.67
N ALA A 237 -1.93 0.50 14.09
CA ALA A 237 -1.99 1.75 14.87
C ALA A 237 -3.26 1.88 15.73
N SER A 238 -4.34 1.17 15.40
CA SER A 238 -5.54 1.13 16.26
C SER A 238 -5.42 0.14 17.44
N ARG A 239 -4.66 -0.94 17.29
CA ARG A 239 -4.46 -1.98 18.32
C ARG A 239 -3.28 -1.64 19.23
N VAL A 240 -2.19 -1.12 18.66
CA VAL A 240 -0.94 -0.72 19.36
C VAL A 240 -0.57 0.72 18.95
N PRO A 241 -1.25 1.76 19.46
CA PRO A 241 -1.09 3.14 18.98
C PRO A 241 0.30 3.75 19.22
N LYS A 242 0.99 3.33 20.29
CA LYS A 242 2.34 3.79 20.66
C LYS A 242 3.39 3.26 19.68
N PHE A 243 3.31 1.97 19.35
CA PHE A 243 4.28 1.27 18.50
C PHE A 243 3.58 0.48 17.38
N PRO A 244 3.08 1.13 16.31
CA PRO A 244 2.32 0.45 15.27
C PRO A 244 3.07 -0.66 14.52
N PHE A 245 4.40 -0.74 14.62
CA PHE A 245 5.20 -1.82 14.05
C PHE A 245 5.48 -2.98 15.02
N GLU A 246 5.31 -2.82 16.34
CA GLU A 246 5.63 -3.87 17.34
C GLU A 246 5.01 -5.25 17.05
N PRO A 247 3.77 -5.39 16.56
CA PRO A 247 3.17 -6.68 16.18
C PRO A 247 3.96 -7.43 15.10
N ALA A 248 4.60 -6.71 14.17
CA ALA A 248 5.47 -7.31 13.16
C ALA A 248 6.77 -7.86 13.78
N PHE A 249 7.30 -7.21 14.82
CA PHE A 249 8.47 -7.68 15.56
C PHE A 249 8.14 -8.85 16.50
N ALA A 250 6.94 -8.86 17.09
CA ALA A 250 6.43 -10.02 17.83
C ALA A 250 6.31 -11.25 16.91
N ALA A 251 5.82 -11.08 15.67
CA ALA A 251 5.81 -12.14 14.67
C ALA A 251 7.22 -12.53 14.17
N LEU A 252 8.11 -11.55 13.97
CA LEU A 252 9.49 -11.78 13.57
C LEU A 252 10.26 -12.60 14.62
N ALA A 253 10.06 -12.31 15.90
CA ALA A 253 10.71 -13.01 17.01
C ALA A 253 10.37 -14.51 17.07
N VAL A 254 9.23 -14.93 16.51
CA VAL A 254 8.84 -16.35 16.37
C VAL A 254 9.34 -16.93 15.05
N MET A 255 9.09 -16.27 13.93
CA MET A 255 9.39 -16.83 12.59
C MET A 255 10.87 -16.80 12.22
N LYS A 256 11.61 -15.77 12.68
CA LYS A 256 13.04 -15.56 12.44
C LYS A 256 13.68 -14.91 13.69
N PRO A 257 13.85 -15.66 14.80
CA PRO A 257 14.31 -15.11 16.08
C PRO A 257 15.64 -14.38 16.01
N ASN A 258 16.51 -14.74 15.06
CA ASN A 258 17.88 -14.23 14.89
C ASN A 258 17.99 -13.24 13.71
N ALA A 259 16.89 -12.72 13.17
CA ALA A 259 16.93 -11.75 12.07
C ALA A 259 17.55 -10.42 12.53
N LEU A 260 18.72 -10.10 12.02
CA LEU A 260 19.36 -8.78 12.18
C LEU A 260 18.83 -7.80 11.13
N LEU A 261 18.67 -6.55 11.53
CA LEU A 261 18.14 -5.47 10.69
C LEU A 261 19.10 -4.27 10.61
N ASP A 262 20.31 -4.39 11.15
CA ASP A 262 21.35 -3.35 11.10
C ASP A 262 21.55 -2.83 9.66
N GLU A 263 21.59 -3.72 8.67
CA GLU A 263 21.74 -3.39 7.24
C GLU A 263 20.49 -2.79 6.55
N VAL A 264 19.34 -2.68 7.24
CA VAL A 264 18.11 -2.17 6.62
C VAL A 264 18.16 -0.65 6.54
N ASP A 265 17.94 -0.09 5.37
CA ASP A 265 17.92 1.35 5.16
C ASP A 265 16.57 1.96 5.56
N ILE A 266 15.47 1.28 5.22
CA ILE A 266 14.10 1.79 5.36
C ILE A 266 13.17 0.70 5.92
N ILE A 267 12.37 1.00 6.95
CA ILE A 267 11.20 0.21 7.37
C ILE A 267 9.94 1.02 7.11
N VAL A 268 8.99 0.50 6.34
CA VAL A 268 7.85 1.29 5.83
C VAL A 268 6.60 0.45 5.58
N ASN A 269 5.43 1.09 5.59
CA ASN A 269 4.18 0.46 5.14
C ASN A 269 3.99 0.67 3.63
N ARG A 270 3.51 -0.35 2.90
CA ARG A 270 3.22 -0.30 1.44
C ARG A 270 2.37 0.90 1.01
N ASN A 271 1.41 1.31 1.84
CA ASN A 271 0.60 2.51 1.59
C ASN A 271 1.42 3.82 1.64
N SER A 272 2.43 3.91 2.51
CA SER A 272 3.31 5.07 2.57
C SER A 272 4.18 5.17 1.31
N LEU A 273 4.75 4.05 0.85
CA LEU A 273 5.49 4.00 -0.43
C LEU A 273 4.64 4.46 -1.61
N ARG A 274 3.36 4.03 -1.69
CA ARG A 274 2.43 4.54 -2.72
C ARG A 274 2.28 6.06 -2.69
N LYS A 275 2.04 6.66 -1.51
CA LYS A 275 1.90 8.11 -1.36
C LYS A 275 3.19 8.86 -1.77
N LEU A 276 4.37 8.32 -1.43
CA LEU A 276 5.66 8.89 -1.80
C LEU A 276 5.95 8.74 -3.31
N LEU A 277 5.59 7.61 -3.92
CA LEU A 277 5.70 7.39 -5.37
C LEU A 277 4.81 8.35 -6.17
N ASP A 278 3.58 8.55 -5.72
CA ASP A 278 2.64 9.47 -6.35
C ASP A 278 3.07 10.94 -6.20
N PHE A 279 3.64 11.31 -5.04
CA PHE A 279 4.27 12.63 -4.84
C PHE A 279 5.48 12.82 -5.76
N SER A 280 6.36 11.83 -5.86
CA SER A 280 7.55 11.85 -6.75
C SER A 280 7.18 11.92 -8.24
N ALA A 281 5.94 11.55 -8.59
CA ALA A 281 5.36 11.74 -9.91
C ALA A 281 4.60 13.08 -10.09
N GLY A 282 4.71 14.00 -9.13
CA GLY A 282 4.04 15.31 -9.15
C GLY A 282 2.50 15.24 -9.03
N LYS A 283 1.92 14.12 -8.57
CA LYS A 283 0.46 13.98 -8.48
C LYS A 283 -0.11 14.82 -7.34
N LYS A 284 -1.32 15.36 -7.57
CA LYS A 284 -2.10 16.06 -6.56
C LYS A 284 -2.77 15.04 -5.63
N LEU A 285 -2.22 14.88 -4.43
CA LEU A 285 -2.69 13.92 -3.44
C LEU A 285 -3.72 14.52 -2.47
N ASP A 286 -4.41 13.66 -1.73
CA ASP A 286 -5.08 14.07 -0.49
C ASP A 286 -4.06 14.22 0.63
N ALA A 287 -4.35 15.10 1.60
CA ALA A 287 -3.43 15.42 2.68
C ALA A 287 -3.07 14.19 3.54
N PHE A 288 -1.81 14.09 3.96
CA PHE A 288 -1.31 12.99 4.78
C PHE A 288 -0.19 13.42 5.73
N CYS A 289 0.00 12.61 6.78
CA CYS A 289 1.04 12.77 7.77
C CYS A 289 1.76 11.43 7.98
N MET A 290 3.08 11.47 8.21
CA MET A 290 3.89 10.29 8.54
C MET A 290 4.85 10.62 9.68
N GLY A 291 5.06 9.66 10.59
CA GLY A 291 6.12 9.73 11.59
C GLY A 291 7.42 9.15 11.02
N LEU A 292 8.51 9.89 11.16
CA LEU A 292 9.85 9.49 10.75
C LEU A 292 10.71 9.32 12.00
N HIS A 293 11.36 8.17 12.17
CA HIS A 293 12.29 7.92 13.27
C HIS A 293 13.51 7.16 12.75
N MET A 294 14.71 7.51 13.18
CA MET A 294 15.88 6.67 12.96
C MET A 294 16.02 5.64 14.09
N ILE A 295 16.35 4.41 13.71
CA ILE A 295 16.97 3.41 14.58
C ILE A 295 18.34 3.16 13.97
N ASP A 296 19.40 3.62 14.64
CA ASP A 296 20.75 3.69 14.06
C ASP A 296 20.73 4.31 12.63
N LYS A 297 21.13 3.58 11.59
CA LYS A 297 21.06 4.00 10.18
C LYS A 297 19.72 3.73 9.47
N THR A 298 18.79 3.01 10.09
CA THR A 298 17.48 2.65 9.52
C THR A 298 16.43 3.75 9.74
N LEU A 299 15.78 4.22 8.67
CA LEU A 299 14.61 5.11 8.77
C LEU A 299 13.31 4.30 8.86
N VAL A 300 12.58 4.45 9.96
CA VAL A 300 11.23 3.89 10.14
C VAL A 300 10.15 4.92 9.81
N ILE A 301 9.34 4.65 8.78
CA ILE A 301 8.26 5.50 8.27
C ILE A 301 6.90 4.94 8.68
N SER A 302 6.33 5.48 9.76
CA SER A 302 5.01 5.13 10.28
C SER A 302 3.91 6.02 9.68
N ARG A 303 2.70 5.48 9.51
CA ARG A 303 1.52 6.30 9.17
C ARG A 303 1.09 7.11 10.39
N LYS A 304 0.77 8.38 10.20
CA LYS A 304 0.03 9.19 11.19
C LYS A 304 -1.31 9.58 10.59
N GLU A 305 -2.37 9.00 11.13
CA GLU A 305 -3.76 9.25 10.73
C GLU A 305 -4.50 9.87 11.92
N ARG A 306 -5.42 10.82 11.67
CA ARG A 306 -6.16 11.52 12.75
C ARG A 306 -6.92 10.55 13.65
N ASN A 307 -7.50 9.52 13.03
CA ASN A 307 -8.16 8.40 13.68
C ASN A 307 -7.62 7.13 12.99
N ALA A 308 -7.25 6.10 13.76
CA ALA A 308 -6.86 4.80 13.19
C ALA A 308 -8.07 3.95 12.74
N GLN A 309 -9.29 4.42 13.00
CA GLN A 309 -10.56 3.80 12.61
C GLN A 309 -11.47 4.83 11.92
N GLN A 310 -12.34 4.33 11.04
CA GLN A 310 -13.43 5.07 10.41
C GLN A 310 -14.77 4.42 10.74
N MET A 311 -15.82 5.21 10.91
CA MET A 311 -17.20 4.71 10.95
C MET A 311 -17.83 4.83 9.56
N ILE A 312 -18.36 3.73 9.04
CA ILE A 312 -19.16 3.72 7.80
C ILE A 312 -20.63 3.63 8.21
N HIS A 313 -21.38 4.71 7.96
CA HIS A 313 -22.77 4.87 8.40
C HIS A 313 -23.82 4.29 7.41
N GLY A 314 -23.45 3.37 6.52
CA GLY A 314 -24.39 2.65 5.64
C GLY A 314 -25.20 3.52 4.66
N ALA A 315 -24.74 4.74 4.37
CA ALA A 315 -25.42 5.68 3.48
C ALA A 315 -25.07 5.45 2.00
N SER A 316 -25.60 6.31 1.11
CA SER A 316 -25.40 6.26 -0.35
C SER A 316 -23.94 6.22 -0.84
N ASN A 317 -22.97 6.60 0.00
CA ASN A 317 -21.54 6.57 -0.28
C ASN A 317 -20.79 5.37 0.33
N ALA A 318 -21.49 4.43 0.98
CA ALA A 318 -20.88 3.20 1.49
C ALA A 318 -20.59 2.23 0.32
N GLY A 319 -19.34 1.74 0.28
CA GLY A 319 -18.89 0.75 -0.69
C GLY A 319 -19.38 -0.68 -0.37
N TYR A 320 -18.79 -1.65 -1.06
CA TYR A 320 -19.08 -3.08 -0.91
C TYR A 320 -17.80 -3.89 -0.72
N GLY A 321 -16.66 -3.25 -0.42
CA GLY A 321 -15.34 -3.88 -0.47
C GLY A 321 -15.15 -4.92 0.63
N HIS A 322 -15.45 -4.54 1.87
CA HIS A 322 -15.27 -5.41 3.03
C HIS A 322 -16.25 -6.59 2.98
N ASN A 323 -17.50 -6.35 2.57
CA ASN A 323 -18.47 -7.42 2.36
C ASN A 323 -18.13 -8.29 1.14
N PHE A 324 -17.53 -7.73 0.08
CA PHE A 324 -17.03 -8.54 -1.05
C PHE A 324 -15.92 -9.49 -0.58
N GLU A 325 -14.88 -8.97 0.09
CA GLU A 325 -13.79 -9.77 0.66
C GLU A 325 -14.34 -10.88 1.57
N LYS A 326 -15.26 -10.55 2.49
CA LYS A 326 -15.90 -11.52 3.40
C LYS A 326 -16.75 -12.57 2.69
N THR A 327 -17.43 -12.23 1.60
CA THR A 327 -18.32 -13.14 0.88
C THR A 327 -17.59 -14.01 -0.16
N PHE A 328 -16.49 -13.51 -0.73
CA PHE A 328 -15.73 -14.17 -1.79
C PHE A 328 -14.47 -14.90 -1.29
N THR A 329 -14.20 -14.89 0.02
CA THR A 329 -13.09 -15.62 0.65
C THR A 329 -13.58 -16.49 1.81
N LYS A 330 -12.78 -17.47 2.21
CA LYS A 330 -13.01 -18.31 3.39
C LYS A 330 -11.73 -18.39 4.22
N PRO A 331 -11.77 -18.15 5.55
CA PRO A 331 -10.61 -18.37 6.39
C PRO A 331 -10.28 -19.86 6.46
N ASP A 332 -8.98 -20.19 6.58
CA ASP A 332 -8.52 -21.56 6.78
C ASP A 332 -9.03 -22.18 8.08
N HIS A 333 -8.88 -23.49 8.20
CA HIS A 333 -9.35 -24.25 9.35
C HIS A 333 -8.81 -23.67 10.68
N GLY A 334 -9.73 -23.29 11.56
CA GLY A 334 -9.41 -22.66 12.85
C GLY A 334 -9.01 -21.17 12.79
N MET A 335 -8.95 -20.53 11.63
CA MET A 335 -8.59 -19.10 11.47
C MET A 335 -9.80 -18.13 11.54
N GLY A 336 -11.02 -18.63 11.69
CA GLY A 336 -12.26 -17.84 11.68
C GLY A 336 -12.42 -16.76 12.76
N ASN A 337 -11.59 -16.78 13.81
CA ASN A 337 -11.54 -15.74 14.85
C ASN A 337 -10.55 -14.58 14.55
N SER A 338 -9.99 -14.56 13.34
CA SER A 338 -9.06 -13.52 12.86
C SER A 338 -9.70 -12.53 11.90
N SER A 339 -9.07 -11.37 11.67
CA SER A 339 -9.60 -10.31 10.78
C SER A 339 -8.76 -10.05 9.52
N SER A 340 -7.51 -9.63 9.68
CA SER A 340 -6.63 -9.23 8.57
C SER A 340 -5.33 -10.00 8.63
N HIS A 341 -4.74 -10.33 7.48
CA HIS A 341 -3.41 -10.93 7.38
C HIS A 341 -2.38 -9.88 6.94
N HIS A 342 -1.30 -9.74 7.70
CA HIS A 342 -0.19 -8.83 7.42
C HIS A 342 1.05 -9.64 7.06
N ARG A 343 1.79 -9.21 6.03
CA ARG A 343 3.13 -9.71 5.69
C ARG A 343 4.17 -8.63 5.83
N VAL A 344 5.41 -9.06 6.09
CA VAL A 344 6.61 -8.23 6.13
C VAL A 344 7.65 -8.89 5.23
N ILE A 345 8.14 -8.16 4.24
CA ILE A 345 9.14 -8.64 3.29
C ILE A 345 10.33 -7.67 3.20
N ARG A 346 11.54 -8.19 2.92
CA ARG A 346 12.78 -7.41 2.70
C ARG A 346 13.16 -7.49 1.21
N TYR A 347 13.40 -6.36 0.57
CA TYR A 347 13.87 -6.28 -0.82
C TYR A 347 14.47 -4.90 -1.13
N HIS A 348 15.21 -4.79 -2.24
CA HIS A 348 15.83 -3.54 -2.66
C HIS A 348 14.88 -2.66 -3.48
N ILE A 349 14.88 -1.35 -3.23
CA ILE A 349 14.27 -0.33 -4.09
C ILE A 349 15.41 0.58 -4.58
N GLY A 350 15.92 0.28 -5.77
CA GLY A 350 17.20 0.84 -6.23
C GLY A 350 18.32 0.40 -5.27
N PRO A 351 19.15 1.32 -4.73
CA PRO A 351 20.18 0.99 -3.75
C PRO A 351 19.63 0.67 -2.35
N LEU A 352 18.37 1.03 -2.04
CA LEU A 352 17.87 1.03 -0.66
C LEU A 352 17.33 -0.35 -0.24
N ASN A 353 17.92 -0.93 0.81
CA ASN A 353 17.47 -2.16 1.44
C ASN A 353 16.22 -1.89 2.28
N CYS A 354 15.04 -2.27 1.77
CA CYS A 354 13.74 -1.89 2.32
C CYS A 354 13.03 -3.08 2.95
N VAL A 355 12.52 -2.90 4.17
CA VAL A 355 11.54 -3.79 4.80
C VAL A 355 10.15 -3.17 4.71
N VAL A 356 9.24 -3.87 4.03
CA VAL A 356 7.92 -3.38 3.70
C VAL A 356 6.84 -4.23 4.35
N ARG A 357 5.98 -3.60 5.15
CA ARG A 357 4.78 -4.22 5.71
C ARG A 357 3.53 -3.87 4.91
N PHE A 358 2.66 -4.86 4.71
CA PHE A 358 1.38 -4.71 4.03
C PHE A 358 0.36 -5.76 4.47
N GLU A 359 -0.90 -5.42 4.29
CA GLU A 359 -2.03 -6.33 4.39
C GLU A 359 -2.21 -7.10 3.08
N VAL A 360 -2.67 -8.35 3.16
CA VAL A 360 -2.97 -9.24 2.03
C VAL A 360 -4.42 -9.69 2.15
N ASP A 361 -5.19 -9.51 1.09
CA ASP A 361 -6.64 -9.69 1.10
C ASP A 361 -7.02 -11.18 1.03
N ALA A 362 -6.30 -11.98 0.22
CA ALA A 362 -6.52 -13.42 0.10
C ALA A 362 -5.31 -14.18 -0.47
N TYR A 363 -5.47 -15.49 -0.64
CA TYR A 363 -4.66 -16.31 -1.56
C TYR A 363 -5.52 -17.08 -2.56
N TYR A 364 -4.92 -17.46 -3.68
CA TYR A 364 -5.52 -18.17 -4.79
C TYR A 364 -4.79 -19.48 -5.06
N GLU A 365 -5.55 -20.57 -5.15
CA GLU A 365 -5.08 -21.84 -5.68
C GLU A 365 -5.57 -21.91 -7.13
N ASP A 366 -4.63 -21.72 -8.06
CA ASP A 366 -4.93 -21.78 -9.48
C ASP A 366 -5.16 -23.25 -9.89
N PRO A 367 -6.36 -23.64 -10.35
CA PRO A 367 -6.69 -25.03 -10.65
C PRO A 367 -5.71 -25.68 -11.63
N ASP A 368 -5.21 -24.93 -12.60
CA ASP A 368 -4.28 -25.41 -13.61
C ASP A 368 -2.89 -25.73 -13.01
N THR A 369 -2.53 -25.11 -11.88
CA THR A 369 -1.28 -25.39 -11.15
C THR A 369 -1.42 -26.53 -10.14
N ALA A 370 -2.64 -26.86 -9.71
CA ALA A 370 -2.91 -27.92 -8.74
C ALA A 370 -2.70 -29.35 -9.29
N HIS A 371 -2.42 -29.48 -10.59
CA HIS A 371 -2.14 -30.75 -11.27
C HIS A 371 -0.65 -31.15 -11.30
N SER A 372 0.26 -30.36 -10.73
CA SER A 372 1.59 -30.87 -10.38
C SER A 372 1.50 -31.72 -9.11
N PRO A 373 1.96 -32.99 -9.10
CA PRO A 373 1.86 -33.83 -7.92
C PRO A 373 2.80 -33.35 -6.81
N GLU A 374 2.26 -32.68 -5.79
CA GLU A 374 2.95 -32.63 -4.50
C GLU A 374 3.04 -34.04 -3.89
N PRO A 375 4.15 -34.38 -3.20
CA PRO A 375 4.29 -35.67 -2.55
C PRO A 375 3.29 -35.79 -1.40
N THR A 376 2.35 -36.72 -1.54
CA THR A 376 1.30 -37.05 -0.56
C THR A 376 1.90 -37.27 0.83
N ARG A 377 1.71 -36.32 1.75
CA ARG A 377 2.04 -36.54 3.17
C ARG A 377 0.94 -37.38 3.80
N PRO A 378 1.27 -38.46 4.54
CA PRO A 378 0.27 -39.30 5.19
C PRO A 378 -0.43 -38.53 6.30
N SER A 379 -1.77 -38.54 6.26
CA SER A 379 -2.63 -38.02 7.32
C SER A 379 -2.48 -38.87 8.58
N LYS A 380 -1.71 -38.39 9.56
CA LYS A 380 -1.79 -38.90 10.94
C LYS A 380 -3.03 -38.33 11.63
N GLU A 381 -4.19 -38.89 11.29
CA GLU A 381 -5.36 -38.80 12.15
C GLU A 381 -5.17 -39.75 13.34
N SER A 382 -4.84 -39.22 14.52
CA SER A 382 -5.09 -39.94 15.77
C SER A 382 -5.22 -39.00 16.98
N VAL A 383 -6.28 -39.22 17.75
CA VAL A 383 -6.57 -38.80 19.13
C VAL A 383 -6.66 -37.30 19.51
N ASP A 384 -5.83 -36.39 19.01
CA ASP A 384 -5.82 -34.99 19.51
C ASP A 384 -7.11 -34.20 19.23
N THR A 385 -7.81 -34.53 18.14
CA THR A 385 -9.05 -33.86 17.73
C THR A 385 -10.18 -33.99 18.76
N ILE A 386 -10.21 -35.06 19.56
CA ILE A 386 -11.26 -35.32 20.55
C ILE A 386 -11.02 -34.45 21.81
N THR A 387 -9.77 -34.34 22.25
CA THR A 387 -9.38 -33.46 23.36
C THR A 387 -9.67 -31.99 23.04
N ALA A 388 -9.40 -31.57 21.80
CA ALA A 388 -9.72 -30.22 21.33
C ALA A 388 -11.24 -29.95 21.19
N ALA A 389 -12.05 -30.98 20.98
CA ALA A 389 -13.52 -30.87 20.95
C ALA A 389 -14.12 -30.75 22.35
N MET A 390 -13.60 -31.50 23.34
CA MET A 390 -14.05 -31.39 24.73
C MET A 390 -13.76 -30.01 25.33
N ALA A 391 -12.59 -29.42 25.04
CA ALA A 391 -12.25 -28.06 25.47
C ALA A 391 -13.11 -26.94 24.85
N GLN A 392 -13.94 -27.24 23.84
CA GLN A 392 -14.83 -26.26 23.18
C GLN A 392 -16.26 -26.26 23.73
N LEU A 393 -16.63 -27.23 24.58
CA LEU A 393 -17.98 -27.35 25.13
C LEU A 393 -18.24 -26.47 26.37
N ASP A 394 -17.20 -26.00 27.06
CA ASP A 394 -17.30 -25.13 28.25
C ASP A 394 -17.46 -23.62 27.97
N MET A 395 -17.55 -23.21 26.70
CA MET A 395 -17.59 -21.79 26.30
C MET A 395 -18.79 -21.42 25.42
N ALA A 396 -19.95 -22.02 25.70
CA ALA A 396 -21.18 -21.87 24.91
C ALA A 396 -22.39 -21.30 25.68
N THR A 397 -22.27 -20.14 26.35
CA THR A 397 -23.42 -19.24 26.62
C THR A 397 -22.99 -17.84 27.04
N LEU A 398 -22.98 -16.86 26.11
CA LEU A 398 -23.39 -15.48 26.36
C LEU A 398 -23.72 -14.77 25.02
N PRO A 399 -24.76 -13.91 24.95
CA PRO A 399 -25.03 -13.09 23.76
C PRO A 399 -23.91 -12.07 23.48
N PRO A 400 -23.78 -11.54 22.25
CA PRO A 400 -22.77 -10.55 21.89
C PRO A 400 -23.09 -9.18 22.51
N THR A 401 -22.79 -9.03 23.80
CA THR A 401 -22.77 -7.72 24.46
C THR A 401 -21.69 -6.85 23.82
N GLN A 402 -22.06 -5.61 23.47
CA GLN A 402 -21.17 -4.64 22.83
C GLN A 402 -20.01 -4.27 23.76
N SER A 403 -18.91 -5.03 23.70
CA SER A 403 -17.71 -4.71 24.47
C SER A 403 -17.12 -3.39 23.97
N LYS A 404 -17.22 -2.34 24.80
CA LYS A 404 -16.46 -1.11 24.64
C LYS A 404 -15.00 -1.52 24.45
N SER A 405 -14.34 -1.04 23.38
CA SER A 405 -12.96 -1.40 23.06
C SER A 405 -12.05 -1.02 24.23
N ARG A 406 -11.71 -2.01 25.06
CA ARG A 406 -10.81 -1.86 26.19
C ARG A 406 -9.46 -1.50 25.60
N LYS A 407 -9.04 -0.23 25.73
CA LYS A 407 -7.71 0.22 25.33
C LYS A 407 -6.71 -0.73 26.00
N ALA A 408 -5.94 -1.46 25.21
CA ALA A 408 -4.85 -2.25 25.76
C ALA A 408 -3.90 -1.29 26.50
N PRO A 409 -3.41 -1.65 27.70
CA PRO A 409 -2.37 -0.87 28.36
C PRO A 409 -1.19 -0.71 27.40
N ALA A 410 -0.72 0.52 27.19
CA ALA A 410 0.19 0.89 26.09
C ALA A 410 1.65 0.37 26.23
N ASP A 411 1.85 -0.66 27.07
CA ASP A 411 3.15 -1.15 27.54
C ASP A 411 3.21 -2.68 27.69
N LYS A 412 2.14 -3.40 27.31
CA LYS A 412 2.21 -4.87 27.18
C LYS A 412 2.48 -5.25 25.73
N SER A 413 3.49 -6.09 25.52
CA SER A 413 3.81 -6.64 24.19
C SER A 413 2.64 -7.44 23.61
N THR A 414 2.51 -7.45 22.30
CA THR A 414 1.44 -8.15 21.58
C THR A 414 1.49 -9.64 21.87
N ARG A 415 0.41 -10.20 22.42
CA ARG A 415 0.30 -11.65 22.68
C ARG A 415 0.33 -12.41 21.35
N VAL A 416 1.30 -13.30 21.20
CA VAL A 416 1.40 -14.22 20.06
C VAL A 416 0.70 -15.54 20.37
N VAL A 417 0.09 -16.15 19.36
CA VAL A 417 -0.40 -17.53 19.37
C VAL A 417 0.08 -18.18 18.08
N GLU A 418 0.82 -19.29 18.18
CA GLU A 418 1.32 -19.99 17.01
C GLU A 418 0.17 -20.73 16.31
N LYS A 419 -0.20 -20.28 15.11
CA LYS A 419 -1.33 -20.79 14.32
C LYS A 419 -1.30 -20.27 12.89
N GLY A 420 -1.85 -21.06 11.97
CA GLY A 420 -1.88 -20.77 10.53
C GLY A 420 -0.71 -21.41 9.80
N VAL A 421 -0.67 -21.22 8.48
CA VAL A 421 0.34 -21.80 7.59
C VAL A 421 0.87 -20.71 6.67
N SER A 422 2.19 -20.67 6.50
CA SER A 422 2.84 -19.78 5.54
C SER A 422 2.41 -20.13 4.11
N VAL A 423 1.54 -19.31 3.54
CA VAL A 423 1.12 -19.45 2.14
C VAL A 423 2.25 -19.00 1.20
N ASP A 424 2.45 -19.75 0.11
CA ASP A 424 3.39 -19.39 -0.96
C ASP A 424 3.12 -17.95 -1.46
N PRO A 425 4.12 -17.06 -1.43
CA PRO A 425 3.98 -15.70 -1.96
C PRO A 425 3.46 -15.63 -3.41
N LEU A 426 3.69 -16.66 -4.23
CA LEU A 426 3.19 -16.75 -5.60
C LEU A 426 1.66 -16.95 -5.69
N LYS A 427 1.00 -17.36 -4.60
CA LYS A 427 -0.46 -17.54 -4.52
C LYS A 427 -1.21 -16.30 -4.01
N LEU A 428 -0.52 -15.25 -3.56
CA LEU A 428 -1.18 -14.14 -2.85
C LEU A 428 -1.98 -13.22 -3.79
N ALA A 429 -3.11 -12.73 -3.30
CA ALA A 429 -4.06 -11.91 -4.04
C ALA A 429 -4.43 -10.59 -3.33
N GLU A 430 -4.60 -9.54 -4.13
CA GLU A 430 -5.29 -8.31 -3.75
C GLU A 430 -6.67 -8.30 -4.44
N ILE A 431 -7.72 -8.04 -3.66
CA ILE A 431 -9.12 -8.11 -4.06
C ILE A 431 -9.72 -6.71 -4.11
N LYS A 432 -10.52 -6.39 -5.12
CA LYS A 432 -11.33 -5.17 -5.16
C LYS A 432 -12.75 -5.45 -5.59
N ALA A 433 -13.67 -4.58 -5.18
CA ALA A 433 -15.03 -4.53 -5.68
C ALA A 433 -15.24 -3.18 -6.37
N LYS A 434 -15.27 -3.18 -7.71
CA LYS A 434 -15.55 -2.00 -8.53
C LYS A 434 -16.24 -2.43 -9.82
N LYS A 435 -17.17 -1.60 -10.33
CA LYS A 435 -17.80 -1.80 -11.65
C LYS A 435 -16.78 -2.00 -12.80
N PHE A 436 -15.67 -1.26 -12.75
CA PHE A 436 -14.53 -1.40 -13.66
C PHE A 436 -13.24 -1.11 -12.88
N ALA A 437 -12.51 -2.13 -12.44
CA ALA A 437 -11.13 -1.95 -11.98
C ALA A 437 -10.16 -2.23 -13.12
N ARG A 438 -9.12 -1.41 -13.26
CA ARG A 438 -8.03 -1.63 -14.21
C ARG A 438 -6.81 -2.16 -13.45
N LEU A 439 -6.20 -3.23 -13.94
CA LEU A 439 -4.96 -3.77 -13.37
C LEU A 439 -3.90 -2.68 -13.15
N ASN A 440 -3.72 -1.78 -14.13
CA ASN A 440 -2.79 -0.65 -14.05
C ASN A 440 -2.99 0.31 -12.86
N GLU A 441 -4.21 0.40 -12.29
CA GLU A 441 -4.48 1.18 -11.07
C GLU A 441 -4.00 0.44 -9.80
N ALA A 442 -4.04 -0.90 -9.84
CA ALA A 442 -3.61 -1.77 -8.75
C ALA A 442 -2.10 -2.10 -8.81
N LEU A 443 -1.47 -2.08 -10.00
CA LEU A 443 -0.06 -2.41 -10.19
C LEU A 443 0.90 -1.76 -9.18
N PRO A 444 0.80 -0.46 -8.82
CA PRO A 444 1.67 0.10 -7.78
C PRO A 444 1.56 -0.64 -6.44
N GLN A 445 0.36 -1.07 -6.05
CA GLN A 445 0.14 -1.73 -4.77
C GLN A 445 0.51 -3.22 -4.80
N LEU A 446 0.25 -3.90 -5.92
CA LEU A 446 0.69 -5.26 -6.20
C LEU A 446 2.23 -5.34 -6.20
N TRP A 447 2.88 -4.43 -6.91
CA TRP A 447 4.33 -4.34 -7.04
C TRP A 447 5.03 -4.18 -5.68
N PHE A 448 4.61 -3.18 -4.87
CA PHE A 448 5.20 -2.95 -3.54
C PHE A 448 4.93 -4.09 -2.54
N GLY A 449 3.86 -4.87 -2.72
CA GLY A 449 3.56 -6.06 -1.92
C GLY A 449 4.17 -7.35 -2.47
N ARG A 450 4.76 -7.32 -3.68
CA ARG A 450 5.13 -8.51 -4.47
C ARG A 450 3.95 -9.51 -4.56
N THR A 451 2.73 -8.98 -4.66
CA THR A 451 1.47 -9.73 -4.69
C THR A 451 1.09 -10.00 -6.15
N PRO A 452 1.12 -11.25 -6.63
CA PRO A 452 0.95 -11.55 -8.05
C PRO A 452 -0.51 -11.49 -8.52
N TYR A 453 -1.48 -11.96 -7.75
CA TYR A 453 -2.86 -11.99 -8.22
C TYR A 453 -3.61 -10.68 -7.92
N PHE A 454 -4.34 -10.20 -8.92
CA PHE A 454 -5.33 -9.14 -8.78
C PHE A 454 -6.71 -9.68 -9.11
N MET A 455 -7.67 -9.44 -8.23
CA MET A 455 -9.05 -9.91 -8.37
C MET A 455 -10.01 -8.75 -8.28
N ASN A 456 -10.95 -8.65 -9.22
CA ASN A 456 -12.02 -7.65 -9.17
C ASN A 456 -13.41 -8.28 -9.31
N GLY A 457 -14.28 -8.01 -8.34
CA GLY A 457 -15.72 -8.18 -8.48
C GLY A 457 -16.33 -7.05 -9.29
N ASN A 458 -16.77 -7.34 -10.51
CA ASN A 458 -17.50 -6.39 -11.34
C ASN A 458 -18.95 -6.33 -10.86
N HIS A 459 -19.30 -5.26 -10.16
CA HIS A 459 -20.61 -5.11 -9.53
C HIS A 459 -21.39 -3.87 -9.97
N ASN A 460 -22.71 -3.96 -9.90
CA ASN A 460 -23.64 -2.84 -10.04
C ASN A 460 -24.46 -2.71 -8.75
N LYS A 461 -24.23 -1.65 -7.95
CA LYS A 461 -24.92 -1.42 -6.67
C LYS A 461 -24.99 -2.65 -5.73
N GLY A 462 -23.85 -3.34 -5.55
CA GLY A 462 -23.73 -4.54 -4.71
C GLY A 462 -23.98 -5.86 -5.42
N GLU A 463 -24.69 -5.90 -6.54
CA GLU A 463 -24.86 -7.13 -7.33
C GLU A 463 -23.61 -7.39 -8.16
N VAL A 464 -22.86 -8.44 -7.81
CA VAL A 464 -21.68 -8.91 -8.53
C VAL A 464 -22.15 -9.85 -9.64
N HIS A 465 -21.86 -9.50 -10.90
CA HIS A 465 -22.26 -10.31 -12.06
C HIS A 465 -21.08 -11.09 -12.67
N SER A 466 -19.84 -10.63 -12.48
CA SER A 466 -18.64 -11.33 -12.95
C SER A 466 -17.42 -11.03 -12.08
N ILE A 467 -16.44 -11.94 -12.15
CA ILE A 467 -15.12 -11.80 -11.53
C ILE A 467 -14.10 -11.63 -12.65
N SER A 468 -13.11 -10.77 -12.44
CA SER A 468 -11.89 -10.71 -13.25
C SER A 468 -10.69 -11.09 -12.38
N ILE A 469 -9.93 -12.12 -12.78
CA ILE A 469 -8.67 -12.52 -12.16
C ILE A 469 -7.54 -12.17 -13.13
N SER A 470 -6.43 -11.66 -12.63
CA SER A 470 -5.24 -11.32 -13.44
C SER A 470 -3.97 -11.62 -12.66
N HIS A 471 -3.01 -12.29 -13.29
CA HIS A 471 -1.70 -12.58 -12.71
C HIS A 471 -0.68 -11.54 -13.16
N ALA A 472 -0.43 -10.56 -12.28
CA ALA A 472 0.29 -9.31 -12.56
C ALA A 472 1.82 -9.42 -12.51
N LYS A 473 2.40 -10.55 -12.07
CA LYS A 473 3.85 -10.69 -11.90
C LYS A 473 4.60 -10.46 -13.22
N SER A 474 4.04 -10.92 -14.34
CA SER A 474 4.56 -10.70 -15.69
C SER A 474 4.47 -9.25 -16.17
N ASP A 475 3.58 -8.44 -15.58
CA ASP A 475 3.46 -7.01 -15.89
C ASP A 475 4.46 -6.15 -15.11
N PHE A 476 5.10 -6.68 -14.06
CA PHE A 476 6.00 -5.90 -13.20
C PHE A 476 7.18 -5.26 -13.95
N PRO A 477 7.97 -5.98 -14.78
CA PRO A 477 9.11 -5.36 -15.49
C PRO A 477 8.67 -4.26 -16.46
N ARG A 478 7.57 -4.48 -17.20
CA ARG A 478 7.00 -3.47 -18.11
C ARG A 478 6.45 -2.26 -17.35
N TRP A 479 5.87 -2.47 -16.17
CA TRP A 479 5.40 -1.38 -15.31
C TRP A 479 6.58 -0.62 -14.70
N GLU A 480 7.65 -1.30 -14.30
CA GLU A 480 8.88 -0.67 -13.81
C GLU A 480 9.49 0.23 -14.89
N GLU A 481 9.72 -0.30 -16.10
CA GLU A 481 10.22 0.44 -17.27
C GLU A 481 9.41 1.72 -17.52
N ALA A 482 8.09 1.59 -17.63
CA ALA A 482 7.17 2.71 -17.86
C ALA A 482 7.11 3.73 -16.70
N ASN A 483 7.76 3.46 -15.56
CA ASN A 483 7.70 4.28 -14.36
C ASN A 483 9.08 4.52 -13.69
N GLN A 484 10.20 4.21 -14.36
CA GLN A 484 11.56 4.34 -13.81
C GLN A 484 11.85 5.75 -13.30
N ASP A 485 11.43 6.80 -14.01
CA ASP A 485 11.63 8.19 -13.57
C ASP A 485 11.05 8.44 -12.16
N ARG A 486 9.77 8.13 -11.95
CA ARG A 486 9.13 8.35 -10.64
C ARG A 486 9.62 7.37 -9.57
N LEU A 487 10.02 6.16 -9.94
CA LEU A 487 10.58 5.17 -9.00
C LEU A 487 11.93 5.65 -8.48
N ARG A 488 12.82 6.13 -9.36
CA ARG A 488 14.14 6.67 -9.02
C ARG A 488 14.06 8.01 -8.28
N LYS A 489 13.09 8.87 -8.60
CA LYS A 489 12.80 10.08 -7.79
C LYS A 489 12.30 9.75 -6.39
N MET A 490 11.54 8.66 -6.23
CA MET A 490 11.14 8.17 -4.92
C MET A 490 12.31 7.60 -4.12
N VAL A 491 13.29 6.95 -4.77
CA VAL A 491 14.56 6.56 -4.12
C VAL A 491 15.29 7.78 -3.58
N SER A 492 15.51 8.82 -4.40
CA SER A 492 16.13 10.08 -3.97
C SER A 492 15.38 10.71 -2.79
N LEU A 493 14.04 10.74 -2.83
CA LEU A 493 13.22 11.23 -1.73
C LEU A 493 13.39 10.41 -0.43
N LEU A 494 13.46 9.08 -0.51
CA LEU A 494 13.68 8.23 0.66
C LEU A 494 15.06 8.45 1.27
N ALA A 495 16.10 8.61 0.43
CA ALA A 495 17.45 8.94 0.86
C ALA A 495 17.54 10.35 1.48
N GLU A 496 16.90 11.35 0.86
CA GLU A 496 16.82 12.73 1.38
C GLU A 496 16.11 12.78 2.73
N LEU A 497 14.99 12.07 2.89
CA LEU A 497 14.28 11.96 4.17
C LEU A 497 15.15 11.28 5.24
N ARG A 498 15.85 10.19 4.90
CA ARG A 498 16.76 9.51 5.84
C ARG A 498 17.89 10.43 6.29
N GLY A 499 18.58 11.06 5.35
CA GLY A 499 19.66 12.01 5.64
C GLY A 499 19.18 13.20 6.47
N ALA A 500 18.03 13.77 6.13
CA ALA A 500 17.45 14.89 6.87
C ALA A 500 17.13 14.50 8.33
N VAL A 501 16.49 13.35 8.58
CA VAL A 501 16.09 12.94 9.94
C VAL A 501 17.27 12.44 10.77
N ALA A 502 18.31 11.88 10.13
CA ALA A 502 19.55 11.51 10.81
C ALA A 502 20.26 12.71 11.46
N LEU A 503 20.07 13.93 10.95
CA LEU A 503 20.63 15.17 11.51
C LEU A 503 19.77 15.82 12.60
N VAL A 504 18.56 15.30 12.86
CA VAL A 504 17.62 15.90 13.84
C VAL A 504 17.95 15.45 15.26
N GLN A 505 17.95 16.40 16.21
CA GLN A 505 18.07 16.10 17.63
C GLN A 505 16.92 15.18 18.09
N GLY A 506 17.24 14.09 18.79
CA GLY A 506 16.27 13.06 19.15
C GLY A 506 15.84 12.16 17.99
N LYS A 507 16.47 12.30 16.80
CA LYS A 507 16.38 11.36 15.66
C LYS A 507 14.95 11.09 15.16
N ALA A 508 14.04 12.04 15.34
CA ALA A 508 12.63 11.89 15.02
C ALA A 508 12.01 13.17 14.42
N ALA A 509 11.21 12.99 13.39
CA ALA A 509 10.56 14.06 12.64
C ALA A 509 9.14 13.68 12.18
N VAL A 510 8.40 14.66 11.69
CA VAL A 510 7.10 14.45 11.05
C VAL A 510 7.15 14.96 9.62
N LEU A 511 6.70 14.12 8.69
CA LEU A 511 6.44 14.49 7.30
C LEU A 511 4.97 14.88 7.14
N VAL A 512 4.72 16.05 6.58
CA VAL A 512 3.37 16.57 6.32
C VAL A 512 3.22 16.92 4.84
N TYR A 513 2.09 16.49 4.26
CA TYR A 513 1.56 16.96 2.99
C TYR A 513 0.15 17.50 3.25
N ASP A 514 -0.04 18.81 3.16
CA ASP A 514 -1.27 19.51 3.56
C ASP A 514 -1.99 20.23 2.42
N ASP A 515 -1.30 20.59 1.34
CA ASP A 515 -1.83 21.33 0.19
C ASP A 515 -1.72 20.52 -1.12
N LYS A 516 -2.76 20.60 -1.97
CA LYS A 516 -2.90 19.74 -3.16
C LYS A 516 -1.99 20.20 -4.30
N GLY A 517 -0.88 19.49 -4.47
CA GLY A 517 0.18 19.84 -5.41
C GLY A 517 1.24 20.76 -4.81
N GLY A 518 1.21 20.98 -3.49
CA GLY A 518 2.28 21.66 -2.75
C GLY A 518 3.46 20.73 -2.41
N PRO A 519 4.48 21.26 -1.71
CA PRO A 519 5.64 20.48 -1.27
C PRO A 519 5.33 19.55 -0.09
N LEU A 520 6.22 18.58 0.10
CA LEU A 520 6.38 17.89 1.39
C LEU A 520 7.10 18.80 2.38
N LYS A 521 6.65 18.78 3.64
CA LYS A 521 7.21 19.60 4.73
C LYS A 521 7.64 18.69 5.87
N VAL A 522 8.91 18.79 6.28
CA VAL A 522 9.50 18.05 7.40
C VAL A 522 9.60 18.97 8.60
N TYR A 523 9.11 18.51 9.75
CA TYR A 523 9.13 19.22 11.03
C TYR A 523 9.76 18.36 12.12
N ALA A 524 10.33 19.00 13.15
CA ALA A 524 10.72 18.30 14.37
C ALA A 524 9.49 17.62 14.99
N MET A 525 9.65 16.46 15.64
CA MET A 525 8.52 15.80 16.29
C MET A 525 8.25 16.40 17.68
N LYS A 526 7.02 16.88 17.91
CA LYS A 526 6.63 17.50 19.19
C LYS A 526 6.65 16.53 20.38
N ASN A 527 6.19 15.29 20.14
CA ASN A 527 6.11 14.23 21.14
C ASN A 527 6.80 12.98 20.60
N ASN A 528 8.13 12.87 20.76
CA ASN A 528 8.86 11.65 20.40
C ASN A 528 8.67 10.59 21.48
N GLN A 529 7.94 9.52 21.18
CA GLN A 529 7.71 8.37 22.08
C GLN A 529 8.51 7.13 21.63
N GLY A 530 9.42 7.27 20.67
CA GLY A 530 10.03 6.16 19.94
C GLY A 530 9.07 5.52 18.94
N VAL A 531 9.58 4.52 18.20
CA VAL A 531 8.81 3.79 17.17
C VAL A 531 8.65 2.30 17.49
N LEU A 532 9.49 1.77 18.40
CA LEU A 532 9.47 0.41 18.92
C LEU A 532 9.93 0.42 20.40
N PRO A 533 9.59 -0.61 21.20
CA PRO A 533 10.20 -0.86 22.51
C PRO A 533 11.72 -1.01 22.42
N SER A 534 12.45 -0.52 23.43
CA SER A 534 13.93 -0.55 23.48
C SER A 534 14.52 -1.98 23.39
N GLY A 535 13.89 -2.96 24.05
CA GLY A 535 14.34 -4.36 23.98
C GLY A 535 14.20 -4.99 22.59
N ILE A 536 13.24 -4.52 21.77
CA ILE A 536 13.10 -4.94 20.37
C ILE A 536 14.19 -4.28 19.53
N ILE A 537 14.49 -3.00 19.78
CA ILE A 537 15.60 -2.30 19.11
C ILE A 537 16.93 -3.02 19.38
N ALA A 538 17.28 -3.23 20.65
CA ALA A 538 18.53 -3.87 21.04
C ALA A 538 18.69 -5.32 20.54
N LYS A 539 17.58 -6.04 20.28
CA LYS A 539 17.61 -7.40 19.72
C LYS A 539 17.94 -7.44 18.22
N HIS A 540 17.48 -6.43 17.46
CA HIS A 540 17.52 -6.44 16.00
C HIS A 540 18.50 -5.41 15.40
N TRP A 541 19.03 -4.51 16.22
CA TRP A 541 20.11 -3.57 15.93
C TRP A 541 21.09 -3.58 17.11
N GLY A 542 22.34 -3.97 16.88
CA GLY A 542 23.36 -3.98 17.94
C GLY A 542 24.57 -4.89 17.77
N ASN A 543 24.55 -5.86 16.85
CA ASN A 543 25.65 -6.84 16.73
C ASN A 543 26.88 -6.31 15.96
N SER A 544 26.82 -5.12 15.36
CA SER A 544 27.95 -4.51 14.63
C SER A 544 28.99 -3.82 15.55
N LYS A 545 29.20 -4.32 16.77
CA LYS A 545 30.11 -3.73 17.77
C LYS A 545 31.10 -4.71 18.40
N GLU A 546 31.48 -5.74 17.67
CA GLU A 546 32.73 -6.47 17.91
C GLU A 546 33.68 -6.20 16.73
N ASP A 547 34.43 -5.10 16.82
CA ASP A 547 35.73 -5.00 16.15
C ASP A 547 36.69 -5.94 16.90
N PRO A 548 37.29 -6.95 16.25
CA PRO A 548 38.40 -7.69 16.84
C PRO A 548 39.61 -6.75 16.98
N GLN A 549 40.16 -6.63 18.19
CA GLN A 549 41.44 -5.96 18.43
C GLN A 549 42.63 -6.78 17.89
#